data_AF-A0A2G4GD75-F1
#
_entry.id   AF-A0A2G4GD75-F1
#
_cell.length_a   1.000
_cell.length_b   1.000
_cell.length_c   1.000
_cell.angle_alpha   90.00
_cell.angle_beta   90.00
_cell.angle_gamma   90.00
#
_symmetry.space_group_name_H-M   'P 1'
#
loop_
_entity.id
_entity.type
_entity.pdbx_description
1 polymer ?
#
loop_
_entity_poly.entity_id
_entity_poly.type
_entity_poly.pdbx_seq_one_letter_code
_entity_poly.pdbx_strand_id
1 'polypeptide(L)'
;FAANRPERLTLVMFVTQALVFTVLAGATAPDVASLVTPWTSPAWLVLTMTLTVFCTLGSFSLMNAWQPKITATEAGLVYCVEPIFGSLMALFLPAMLSVWAGIHYANEHATFHLLVGGGLITAANILITLKPPTKR
;
A
#
# COMPACT_ATOMS: atom_id res chain seq x y z
N PHE A 1 13.89 19.07 7.98
CA PHE A 1 12.53 18.56 8.30
C PHE A 1 12.09 18.71 9.76
N ALA A 2 12.89 19.33 10.66
CA ALA A 2 12.59 19.35 12.11
C ALA A 2 11.33 20.11 12.54
N ALA A 3 10.80 21.03 11.73
CA ALA A 3 9.56 21.76 12.02
C ALA A 3 8.29 21.08 11.46
N ASN A 4 8.43 19.95 10.75
CA ASN A 4 7.31 19.27 10.12
C ASN A 4 6.40 18.63 11.20
N ARG A 5 5.08 18.70 11.01
CA ARG A 5 4.08 18.05 11.89
C ARG A 5 3.45 16.87 11.13
N PRO A 6 4.18 15.77 10.93
CA PRO A 6 3.77 14.69 10.03
C PRO A 6 2.42 14.06 10.42
N GLU A 7 2.13 13.96 11.72
CA GLU A 7 0.86 13.45 12.22
C GLU A 7 -0.33 14.33 11.79
N ARG A 8 -0.20 15.65 11.89
CA ARG A 8 -1.28 16.58 11.51
C ARG A 8 -1.52 16.55 10.01
N LEU A 9 -0.45 16.47 9.22
CA LEU A 9 -0.55 16.35 7.76
C LEU A 9 -1.21 15.03 7.36
N THR A 10 -0.82 13.92 8.00
CA THR A 10 -1.42 12.59 7.78
C THR A 10 -2.91 12.60 8.13
N LEU A 11 -3.28 13.22 9.26
CA LEU A 11 -4.68 13.36 9.67
C LEU A 11 -5.49 14.17 8.65
N VAL A 12 -5.00 15.33 8.20
CA VAL A 12 -5.67 16.14 7.18
C VAL A 12 -5.83 15.36 5.88
N MET A 13 -4.80 14.62 5.45
CA MET A 13 -4.85 13.76 4.27
C MET A 13 -5.93 12.69 4.40
N PHE A 14 -5.99 11.96 5.52
CA PHE A 14 -7.00 10.93 5.74
C PHE A 14 -8.42 11.50 5.83
N VAL A 15 -8.61 12.61 6.53
CA VAL A 15 -9.92 13.29 6.59
C VAL A 15 -10.37 13.73 5.19
N THR A 16 -9.45 14.30 4.41
CA THR A 16 -9.75 14.74 3.04
C THR A 16 -10.13 13.56 2.16
N GLN A 17 -9.35 12.47 2.19
CA GLN A 17 -9.66 11.25 1.44
C GLN A 17 -11.01 10.65 1.87
N ALA A 18 -11.28 10.56 3.17
CA ALA A 18 -12.54 10.03 3.69
C ALA A 18 -13.75 10.85 3.21
N LEU A 19 -13.66 12.19 3.26
CA LEU A 19 -14.71 13.08 2.77
C LEU A 19 -14.93 12.92 1.26
N VAL A 20 -13.86 12.97 0.46
CA VAL A 20 -13.95 12.83 -0.99
C VAL A 20 -14.54 11.48 -1.38
N PHE A 21 -14.03 10.38 -0.81
CA PHE A 21 -14.54 9.05 -1.15
C PHE A 21 -15.95 8.79 -0.63
N THR A 22 -16.36 9.40 0.48
CA THR A 22 -17.74 9.31 0.98
C THR A 22 -18.71 10.05 0.04
N VAL A 23 -18.35 11.25 -0.42
CA VAL A 23 -19.15 12.00 -1.39
C VAL A 23 -19.24 11.24 -2.72
N LEU A 24 -18.11 10.71 -3.21
CA LEU A 24 -18.10 9.92 -4.43
C LEU A 24 -18.97 8.66 -4.29
N ALA A 25 -18.83 7.90 -3.20
CA ALA A 25 -19.63 6.72 -2.95
C ALA A 25 -21.14 7.05 -2.94
N GLY A 26 -21.55 8.12 -2.26
CA GLY A 26 -22.93 8.58 -2.26
C GLY A 26 -23.44 9.04 -3.63
N ALA A 27 -22.57 9.65 -4.45
CA ALA A 27 -22.91 10.12 -5.79
C ALA A 27 -22.98 9.01 -6.83
N THR A 28 -22.20 7.93 -6.67
CA THR A 28 -22.11 6.83 -7.64
C THR A 28 -22.90 5.59 -7.24
N ALA A 29 -23.35 5.49 -5.99
CA ALA A 29 -24.13 4.34 -5.55
C ALA A 29 -25.48 4.28 -6.28
N PRO A 30 -25.89 3.10 -6.78
CA PRO A 30 -27.19 2.95 -7.44
C PRO A 30 -28.37 3.15 -6.48
N ASP A 31 -28.18 2.86 -5.19
CA ASP A 31 -29.17 2.99 -4.13
C ASP A 31 -28.48 3.03 -2.74
N VAL A 32 -29.24 3.41 -1.71
CA VAL A 32 -28.72 3.53 -0.33
C VAL A 32 -28.37 2.17 0.28
N ALA A 33 -29.06 1.10 -0.08
CA ALA A 33 -28.78 -0.23 0.46
C ALA A 33 -27.39 -0.72 0.00
N SER A 34 -27.00 -0.41 -1.23
CA SER A 34 -25.65 -0.67 -1.76
C SER A 34 -24.52 -0.05 -0.92
N LEU A 35 -24.77 1.05 -0.21
CA LEU A 35 -23.79 1.65 0.72
C LEU A 35 -23.67 0.87 2.04
N VAL A 36 -24.74 0.16 2.43
CA VAL A 36 -24.85 -0.54 3.71
C VAL A 36 -24.49 -2.02 3.58
N THR A 37 -24.76 -2.64 2.43
CA THR A 37 -24.48 -4.08 2.17
C THR A 37 -23.06 -4.52 2.52
N PRO A 38 -21.98 -3.77 2.26
CA PRO A 38 -20.63 -4.21 2.62
C PRO A 38 -20.45 -4.42 4.13
N TRP A 39 -21.16 -3.66 4.97
CA TRP A 39 -21.08 -3.74 6.42
C TRP A 39 -21.71 -5.01 7.01
N THR A 40 -22.47 -5.76 6.22
CA THR A 40 -23.02 -7.05 6.64
C THR A 40 -22.11 -8.23 6.31
N SER A 41 -21.00 -8.01 5.58
CA SER A 41 -20.07 -9.05 5.18
C SER A 41 -18.89 -9.15 6.17
N PRO A 42 -18.74 -10.25 6.91
CA PRO A 42 -17.62 -10.43 7.83
C PRO A 42 -16.26 -10.39 7.14
N ALA A 43 -16.17 -10.95 5.93
CA ALA A 43 -14.94 -10.93 5.14
C ALA A 43 -14.55 -9.51 4.73
N TRP A 44 -15.52 -8.71 4.28
CA TRP A 44 -15.30 -7.30 3.95
C TRP A 44 -14.79 -6.52 5.15
N LEU A 45 -15.43 -6.68 6.32
CA LEU A 45 -15.07 -5.96 7.54
C LEU A 45 -13.65 -6.29 7.97
N VAL A 46 -13.27 -7.57 8.02
CA VAL A 46 -11.93 -7.99 8.44
C VAL A 46 -10.86 -7.53 7.46
N LEU A 47 -11.09 -7.64 6.14
CA LEU A 47 -10.15 -7.16 5.13
C LEU A 47 -9.99 -5.64 5.20
N THR A 48 -11.11 -4.91 5.29
CA THR A 48 -11.11 -3.44 5.42
C THR A 48 -10.40 -3.00 6.70
N MET A 49 -10.65 -3.67 7.82
CA MET A 49 -9.96 -3.40 9.09
C MET A 49 -8.47 -3.72 9.00
N THR A 50 -8.08 -4.81 8.34
CA THR A 50 -6.68 -5.17 8.13
C THR A 50 -5.96 -4.10 7.29
N LEU A 51 -6.58 -3.68 6.18
CA LEU A 51 -6.07 -2.60 5.33
C LEU A 51 -5.96 -1.27 6.10
N THR A 52 -6.95 -0.97 6.94
CA THR A 52 -6.98 0.27 7.73
C THR A 52 -5.90 0.26 8.81
N VAL A 53 -5.83 -0.78 9.63
CA VAL A 53 -4.94 -0.81 10.79
C VAL A 53 -3.52 -1.14 10.39
N PHE A 54 -3.31 -2.21 9.64
CA PHE A 54 -1.96 -2.67 9.30
C PHE A 54 -1.39 -1.89 8.11
N CYS A 55 -2.11 -1.89 6.98
CA CYS A 55 -1.57 -1.32 5.74
C CYS A 55 -1.57 0.22 5.73
N THR A 56 -2.50 0.86 6.43
CA THR A 56 -2.61 2.32 6.45
C THR A 56 -2.02 2.91 7.73
N LEU A 57 -2.67 2.72 8.88
CA LEU A 57 -2.22 3.34 10.13
C LEU A 57 -0.82 2.87 10.54
N GLY A 58 -0.55 1.57 10.46
CA GLY A 58 0.76 0.98 10.77
C GLY A 58 1.85 1.53 9.86
N SER A 59 1.67 1.43 8.54
CA SER A 59 2.65 1.90 7.54
C SER A 59 2.93 3.40 7.64
N PHE A 60 1.89 4.23 7.73
CA PHE A 60 2.07 5.69 7.85
C PHE A 60 2.70 6.08 9.18
N SER A 61 2.38 5.39 10.28
CA SER A 61 3.03 5.64 11.57
C SER A 61 4.52 5.29 11.52
N LEU A 62 4.87 4.15 10.91
CA LEU A 62 6.26 3.76 10.72
C LEU A 62 7.00 4.78 9.85
N MET A 63 6.40 5.17 8.72
CA MET A 63 6.97 6.16 7.82
C MET A 63 7.19 7.49 8.55
N ASN A 64 6.21 8.00 9.27
CA ASN A 64 6.32 9.25 10.03
C ASN A 64 7.38 9.18 11.14
N ALA A 65 7.55 8.02 11.78
CA ALA A 65 8.55 7.82 12.84
C ALA A 65 10.00 7.75 12.32
N TRP A 66 10.20 7.21 11.11
CA TRP A 66 11.52 7.00 10.52
C TRP A 66 11.92 8.09 9.52
N GLN A 67 10.97 8.80 8.91
CA GLN A 67 11.23 9.93 7.99
C GLN A 67 12.21 10.98 8.53
N PRO A 68 12.19 11.38 9.81
CA PRO A 68 13.18 12.33 10.35
C PRO A 68 14.59 11.76 10.51
N LYS A 69 14.74 10.43 10.45
CA LYS A 69 15.96 9.70 10.78
C LYS A 69 16.71 9.18 9.54
N ILE A 70 16.03 9.13 8.39
CA ILE A 70 16.59 8.64 7.12
C ILE A 70 16.71 9.78 6.11
N THR A 71 17.72 9.70 5.26
CA THR A 71 17.88 10.63 4.14
C THR A 71 16.89 10.31 3.01
N ALA A 72 16.65 11.28 2.12
CA ALA A 72 15.79 11.07 0.96
C ALA A 72 16.31 9.92 0.05
N THR A 73 17.63 9.75 -0.04
CA THR A 73 18.25 8.66 -0.80
C THR A 73 17.96 7.30 -0.17
N GLU A 74 18.07 7.17 1.15
CA GLU A 74 17.76 5.93 1.86
C GLU A 74 16.27 5.59 1.76
N ALA A 75 15.39 6.58 1.88
CA ALA A 75 13.96 6.39 1.65
C ALA A 75 13.67 5.90 0.23
N GLY A 76 14.32 6.49 -0.78
CA GLY A 76 14.23 6.04 -2.18
C GLY A 76 14.64 4.58 -2.36
N LEU A 77 15.73 4.15 -1.71
CA LEU A 77 16.18 2.76 -1.74
C LEU A 77 15.17 1.80 -1.10
N VAL A 78 14.45 2.22 -0.05
CA VAL A 78 13.38 1.42 0.57
C VAL A 78 12.20 1.24 -0.39
N TYR A 79 11.73 2.32 -1.04
CA TYR A 79 10.64 2.23 -2.04
C TYR A 79 11.00 1.31 -3.20
N CYS A 80 12.27 1.29 -3.54
CA CYS A 80 12.82 0.44 -4.58
C CYS A 80 12.73 -1.08 -4.28
N VAL A 81 12.48 -1.48 -3.03
CA VAL A 81 12.21 -2.88 -2.65
C VAL A 81 10.71 -3.22 -2.76
N GLU A 82 9.83 -2.23 -2.85
CA GLU A 82 8.37 -2.40 -2.96
C GLU A 82 7.96 -3.37 -4.08
N PRO A 83 8.55 -3.35 -5.30
CA PRO A 83 8.16 -4.28 -6.36
C PRO A 83 8.37 -5.75 -6.00
N ILE A 84 9.37 -6.06 -5.15
CA ILE A 84 9.63 -7.44 -4.71
C ILE A 84 8.48 -7.91 -3.82
N PHE A 85 8.12 -7.12 -2.81
CA PHE A 85 7.02 -7.45 -1.90
C PHE A 85 5.67 -7.44 -2.62
N GLY A 86 5.42 -6.46 -3.49
CA GLY A 86 4.22 -6.38 -4.31
C GLY A 86 4.04 -7.62 -5.19
N SER A 87 5.12 -8.04 -5.88
CA SER A 87 5.08 -9.25 -6.73
C SER A 87 4.85 -10.51 -5.89
N LEU A 88 5.54 -10.67 -4.77
CA LEU A 88 5.34 -11.83 -3.89
C LEU A 88 3.91 -11.88 -3.35
N MET A 89 3.39 -10.75 -2.86
CA MET A 89 2.02 -10.71 -2.36
C MET A 89 1.01 -10.99 -3.47
N ALA A 90 1.17 -10.43 -4.67
CA ALA A 90 0.27 -10.67 -5.81
C ALA A 90 0.22 -12.15 -6.26
N LEU A 91 1.35 -12.86 -6.16
CA LEU A 91 1.45 -14.27 -6.56
C LEU A 91 0.86 -15.26 -5.54
N PHE A 92 0.67 -14.86 -4.28
CA PHE A 92 0.30 -15.80 -3.20
C PHE A 92 -0.87 -15.35 -2.32
N LEU A 93 -0.91 -14.06 -1.94
CA LEU A 93 -1.85 -13.53 -0.96
C LEU A 93 -3.33 -13.61 -1.42
N PRO A 94 -3.69 -13.36 -2.70
CA PRO A 94 -5.07 -13.43 -3.13
C PRO A 94 -5.72 -14.81 -2.94
N ALA A 95 -5.04 -15.90 -3.27
CA ALA A 95 -5.54 -17.25 -3.09
C ALA A 95 -5.67 -17.62 -1.61
N MET A 96 -4.73 -17.18 -0.77
CA MET A 96 -4.82 -17.39 0.68
C MET A 96 -6.06 -16.71 1.27
N LEU A 97 -6.29 -15.45 0.89
CA LEU A 97 -7.47 -14.70 1.33
C LEU A 97 -8.76 -15.21 0.68
N SER A 98 -8.70 -15.69 -0.56
CA SER A 98 -9.82 -16.29 -1.30
C SER A 98 -10.37 -17.53 -0.60
N VAL A 99 -9.49 -18.45 -0.18
CA VAL A 99 -9.88 -19.65 0.60
C VAL A 99 -10.53 -19.26 1.93
N TRP A 100 -9.95 -18.28 2.64
CA TRP A 100 -10.47 -17.85 3.94
C TRP A 100 -11.80 -17.09 3.83
N ALA A 101 -11.93 -16.20 2.85
CA ALA A 101 -13.13 -15.38 2.64
C ALA A 101 -14.25 -16.08 1.86
N GLY A 102 -14.00 -17.29 1.33
CA GLY A 102 -14.96 -18.03 0.52
C GLY A 102 -15.31 -17.36 -0.81
N ILE A 103 -14.44 -16.49 -1.32
CA ILE A 103 -14.60 -15.78 -2.60
C ILE A 103 -13.72 -16.43 -3.65
N HIS A 104 -14.15 -16.50 -4.91
CA HIS A 104 -13.31 -17.02 -5.98
C HIS A 104 -12.43 -15.91 -6.56
N TYR A 105 -11.18 -15.83 -6.09
CA TYR A 105 -10.21 -14.86 -6.57
C TYR A 105 -8.85 -15.52 -6.77
N ALA A 106 -8.38 -15.58 -8.01
CA ALA A 106 -7.14 -16.24 -8.37
C ALA A 106 -5.91 -15.36 -8.08
N ASN A 107 -4.77 -16.00 -7.84
CA ASN A 107 -3.48 -15.31 -7.83
C ASN A 107 -3.14 -14.77 -9.21
N GLU A 108 -2.32 -13.72 -9.24
CA GLU A 108 -1.61 -13.39 -10.47
C GLU A 108 -0.60 -14.49 -10.81
N HIS A 109 -0.28 -14.62 -12.09
CA HIS A 109 0.71 -15.57 -12.57
C HIS A 109 2.04 -14.88 -12.83
N ALA A 110 3.14 -15.59 -12.59
CA ALA A 110 4.46 -15.10 -12.96
C ALA A 110 4.53 -14.94 -14.49
N THR A 111 4.59 -13.70 -14.96
CA THR A 111 4.73 -13.38 -16.38
C THR A 111 6.16 -13.04 -16.74
N PHE A 112 6.51 -13.17 -18.02
CA PHE A 112 7.81 -12.72 -18.51
C PHE A 112 8.04 -11.23 -18.25
N HIS A 113 6.99 -10.41 -18.37
CA HIS A 113 7.05 -8.98 -18.04
C HIS A 113 7.35 -8.72 -16.56
N LEU A 114 6.75 -9.50 -15.65
CA LEU A 114 7.04 -9.42 -14.21
C LEU A 114 8.51 -9.74 -13.93
N LEU A 115 9.03 -10.83 -14.54
CA LEU A 115 10.41 -11.27 -14.32
C LEU A 115 11.43 -10.29 -14.87
N VAL A 116 11.24 -9.80 -16.10
CA VAL A 116 12.16 -8.84 -16.72
C VAL A 116 12.05 -7.48 -16.06
N GLY A 117 10.85 -6.94 -15.89
CA GLY A 117 10.63 -5.63 -15.26
C GLY A 117 11.09 -5.60 -13.80
N GLY A 118 10.65 -6.56 -13.00
CA GLY A 118 11.07 -6.71 -11.61
C GLY A 118 12.57 -6.98 -11.47
N GLY A 119 13.15 -7.79 -12.36
CA GLY A 119 14.58 -8.06 -12.41
C GLY A 119 15.41 -6.81 -12.72
N LEU A 120 14.99 -6.00 -13.71
CA LEU A 120 15.67 -4.74 -14.06
C LEU A 120 15.64 -3.74 -12.91
N ILE A 121 14.50 -3.57 -12.25
CA ILE A 121 14.37 -2.66 -11.09
C ILE A 121 15.25 -3.15 -9.94
N THR A 122 15.20 -4.45 -9.62
CA THR A 122 16.02 -5.04 -8.55
C THR A 122 17.51 -4.88 -8.85
N ALA A 123 17.93 -5.14 -10.10
CA ALA A 123 19.32 -4.95 -10.51
C ALA A 123 19.77 -3.49 -10.40
N ALA A 124 18.95 -2.54 -10.83
CA ALA A 124 19.23 -1.11 -10.67
C ALA A 124 19.42 -0.72 -9.20
N ASN A 125 18.60 -1.28 -8.30
CA ASN A 125 18.71 -1.02 -6.86
C ASN A 125 19.96 -1.58 -6.23
N ILE A 126 20.37 -2.78 -6.63
CA ILE A 126 21.64 -3.36 -6.20
C ILE A 126 22.80 -2.49 -6.69
N LEU A 127 22.78 -2.05 -7.96
CA LEU A 127 23.84 -1.22 -8.53
C LEU A 127 24.00 0.13 -7.80
N ILE A 128 22.88 0.80 -7.49
CA ILE A 128 22.90 2.08 -6.74
C ILE A 128 23.42 1.86 -5.32
N THR A 129 23.02 0.77 -4.67
CA THR A 129 23.48 0.45 -3.30
C THR A 129 24.98 0.13 -3.26
N LEU A 130 25.50 -0.56 -4.29
CA LEU A 130 26.92 -0.90 -4.40
C LEU A 130 27.80 0.28 -4.83
N LYS A 131 27.26 1.25 -5.57
CA LYS A 131 27.97 2.48 -6.01
C LYS A 131 27.14 3.72 -5.69
N PRO A 132 27.04 4.11 -4.42
CA PRO A 132 26.26 5.29 -4.04
C PRO A 132 26.86 6.55 -4.71
N PRO A 133 26.04 7.43 -5.30
CA PRO A 133 26.53 8.68 -5.88
C PRO A 133 27.18 9.55 -4.80
N THR A 134 28.26 10.26 -5.16
CA THR A 134 28.97 11.17 -4.26
C THR A 134 28.03 12.24 -3.74
N LYS A 135 27.96 12.39 -2.41
CA LYS A 135 27.15 13.43 -1.74
C LYS A 135 27.58 14.81 -2.27
N ARG A 136 26.66 15.53 -2.91
CA ARG A 136 26.78 16.97 -3.21
C ARG A 136 26.09 17.78 -2.14
#